data_AF-A0A3A8TNV1-F1
#
_entry.id   AF-A0A3A8TNV1-F1
#
_cell.length_a   1.000
_cell.length_b   1.000
_cell.length_c   1.000
_cell.angle_alpha   90.00
_cell.angle_beta   90.00
_cell.angle_gamma   90.00
#
_symmetry.space_group_name_H-M   'P 1'
#
loop_
_entity.id
_entity.type
_entity.pdbx_description
1 polymer ?
#
loop_
_entity_poly.entity_id
_entity_poly.type
_entity_poly.pdbx_seq_one_letter_code
_entity_poly.pdbx_strand_id
1 'polypeptide(L)'
;MSPRRWTRNVPRMHTEHGCFRMDSFLLSRVTMKNLSSILMAMLLMPAACIQIPDLAAPPETPPGSDAGTDPQEEPIGIQWVSPMEGATVGSTVRFQVQLTGAAPDGVELLVDGTAVATLEEPFVLDWDTQSISEGPHAFVIRARQGAQAFLSAPRQLMTDRTKPRMVAQVPLNDASDVSILATVEATFSEALDPTTVNEQSVQLMVETTRLEAAVLLSGDGRTLTLNPTSPLPVNQRVRVVMADTVADFAGNKLDSASLDWSWLVPAHLHLGAPLTSFPGRGYIESASYGMGADLRPIVAWTDGGEETLKVHVRRWSGSSWEALGTPMSSGRVTNAYQCALQVDVDGKLTVVWFENMNFKDYEWFVRRWNGQSFEPLGPTLTPVVQGASVMDWRLARGAHPYLTLASVETGEGWKRIYVRQWRDGSWGQLGSAIELRANSIVDSFFMDVDGRGDPFVVLREQFTGGGSPLLTAMRWTGSAWQDIGASLSGLLTALSFDASNAPLVATLDTVTGKPRTLLKKWTGSAWEPWGGALDALLGVDNTTVSSVKLDTQGRPVVALYGLMGNDANRSGKGQVRRWNGTQWESLGGILIPSPGMIPKSPPMLGMVADDEPLLTWIEVPPPMYSVGAEVHVYRLNH
;
A
#
# COMPACT_ATOMS: atom_id res chain seq x y z
N MET A 1 2.36 -22.77 -69.25
CA MET A 1 2.37 -24.16 -68.73
C MET A 1 1.52 -24.21 -67.47
N SER A 2 0.52 -25.08 -67.45
CA SER A 2 -0.35 -25.43 -66.32
C SER A 2 0.41 -26.38 -65.34
N PRO A 3 -0.05 -26.66 -64.09
CA PRO A 3 -1.38 -27.24 -63.85
C PRO A 3 -2.16 -26.78 -62.59
N ARG A 4 -3.45 -26.50 -62.85
CA ARG A 4 -4.69 -26.82 -62.12
C ARG A 4 -4.62 -27.30 -60.65
N ARG A 5 -5.44 -26.69 -59.80
CA ARG A 5 -6.51 -27.40 -59.05
C ARG A 5 -7.63 -26.45 -58.60
N TRP A 6 -8.85 -26.99 -58.68
CA TRP A 6 -10.15 -26.37 -58.43
C TRP A 6 -10.51 -26.40 -56.94
N THR A 7 -11.24 -25.39 -56.45
CA THR A 7 -11.98 -25.46 -55.17
C THR A 7 -13.46 -25.20 -55.39
N ARG A 8 -14.28 -26.07 -54.81
CA ARG A 8 -15.75 -26.15 -54.85
C ARG A 8 -16.38 -25.21 -53.81
N ASN A 9 -17.53 -24.63 -54.18
CA ASN A 9 -18.54 -24.08 -53.27
C ASN A 9 -19.22 -25.17 -52.44
N VAL A 10 -19.42 -24.92 -51.13
CA VAL A 10 -20.52 -25.48 -50.31
C VAL A 10 -20.91 -24.41 -49.25
N PRO A 11 -22.21 -24.11 -49.03
CA PRO A 11 -22.68 -23.12 -48.05
C PRO A 11 -22.81 -23.70 -46.63
N ARG A 12 -22.59 -22.85 -45.61
CA ARG A 12 -22.83 -23.15 -44.18
C ARG A 12 -24.32 -23.14 -43.85
N MET A 13 -24.78 -24.20 -43.17
CA MET A 13 -26.08 -24.26 -42.51
C MET A 13 -26.04 -23.61 -41.12
N HIS A 14 -27.16 -22.98 -40.79
CA HIS A 14 -27.57 -22.52 -39.46
C HIS A 14 -27.77 -23.67 -38.48
N THR A 15 -27.35 -23.47 -37.23
CA THR A 15 -27.98 -24.06 -36.04
C THR A 15 -27.96 -23.03 -34.92
N GLU A 16 -29.16 -22.58 -34.53
CA GLU A 16 -29.44 -21.75 -33.37
C GLU A 16 -29.25 -22.55 -32.08
N HIS A 17 -28.59 -22.00 -31.07
CA HIS A 17 -28.85 -22.34 -29.67
C HIS A 17 -28.74 -21.08 -28.81
N GLY A 18 -29.84 -20.82 -28.09
CA GLY A 18 -30.12 -19.59 -27.35
C GLY A 18 -29.20 -19.36 -26.15
N CYS A 19 -28.92 -18.08 -25.95
CA CYS A 19 -28.18 -17.52 -24.83
C CYS A 19 -29.10 -17.44 -23.59
N PHE A 20 -28.75 -18.14 -22.51
CA PHE A 20 -29.35 -17.92 -21.19
C PHE A 20 -28.61 -16.80 -20.47
N ARG A 21 -29.34 -15.71 -20.19
CA ARG A 21 -28.96 -14.56 -19.40
C ARG A 21 -29.48 -14.82 -17.97
N MET A 22 -28.61 -14.85 -16.96
CA MET A 22 -29.01 -14.88 -15.56
C MET A 22 -28.97 -13.44 -15.03
N ASP A 23 -30.14 -12.86 -14.83
CA ASP A 23 -30.33 -11.61 -14.09
C ASP A 23 -30.42 -11.90 -12.60
N SER A 24 -29.66 -11.11 -11.83
CA SER A 24 -29.59 -11.10 -10.38
C SER A 24 -30.83 -10.42 -9.78
N PHE A 25 -31.59 -11.12 -8.93
CA PHE A 25 -32.70 -10.55 -8.17
C PHE A 25 -32.56 -10.80 -6.66
N LEU A 26 -32.40 -9.70 -5.93
CA LEU A 26 -32.94 -9.33 -4.61
C LEU A 26 -33.00 -10.39 -3.49
N LEU A 27 -32.21 -10.18 -2.42
CA LEU A 27 -32.48 -10.70 -1.08
C LEU A 27 -32.99 -9.57 -0.18
N SER A 28 -34.31 -9.55 0.03
CA SER A 28 -34.99 -8.72 1.04
C SER A 28 -35.06 -9.46 2.38
N ARG A 29 -34.74 -8.75 3.46
CA ARG A 29 -34.92 -9.13 4.86
C ARG A 29 -36.38 -9.49 5.18
N VAL A 30 -36.61 -10.64 5.81
CA VAL A 30 -37.76 -10.85 6.72
C VAL A 30 -37.34 -11.72 7.91
N THR A 31 -37.58 -11.18 9.11
CA THR A 31 -37.50 -11.77 10.45
C THR A 31 -38.71 -12.65 10.78
N MET A 32 -38.54 -13.75 11.53
CA MET A 32 -39.53 -14.36 12.47
C MET A 32 -38.78 -15.37 13.36
N LYS A 33 -38.58 -15.21 14.69
CA LYS A 33 -39.49 -15.22 15.86
C LYS A 33 -40.26 -16.53 16.09
N ASN A 34 -39.84 -17.25 17.15
CA ASN A 34 -40.55 -18.17 18.06
C ASN A 34 -41.46 -19.28 17.49
N LEU A 35 -41.22 -20.52 17.95
CA LEU A 35 -42.31 -21.43 18.35
C LEU A 35 -41.79 -22.50 19.32
N SER A 36 -42.14 -22.30 20.59
CA SER A 36 -42.26 -23.36 21.59
C SER A 36 -43.75 -23.65 21.73
N SER A 37 -44.07 -24.92 22.00
CA SER A 37 -45.33 -25.47 22.56
C SER A 37 -46.26 -26.22 21.59
N ILE A 38 -46.77 -27.36 22.12
CA ILE A 38 -48.02 -28.09 21.81
C ILE A 38 -47.82 -29.30 20.86
N LEU A 39 -48.15 -30.57 21.18
CA LEU A 39 -49.07 -31.15 22.15
C LEU A 39 -48.67 -32.61 22.51
N MET A 40 -48.89 -32.97 23.77
CA MET A 40 -48.97 -34.32 24.30
C MET A 40 -50.32 -34.97 23.92
N ALA A 41 -50.33 -36.18 23.36
CA ALA A 41 -51.50 -37.07 23.38
C ALA A 41 -51.09 -38.55 23.20
N MET A 42 -50.95 -39.19 24.36
CA MET A 42 -51.19 -40.59 24.75
C MET A 42 -51.60 -41.67 23.72
N LEU A 43 -51.00 -42.85 23.98
CA LEU A 43 -51.55 -44.22 23.97
C LEU A 43 -52.06 -44.81 22.64
N LEU A 44 -51.40 -45.91 22.22
CA LEU A 44 -52.01 -47.21 21.91
C LEU A 44 -50.90 -48.23 21.53
N MET A 45 -50.71 -49.26 22.37
CA MET A 45 -50.10 -50.54 21.95
C MET A 45 -51.20 -51.45 21.39
N PRO A 46 -50.90 -52.42 20.49
CA PRO A 46 -50.56 -53.77 20.95
C PRO A 46 -49.46 -54.52 20.17
N ALA A 47 -48.85 -55.45 20.91
CA ALA A 47 -48.19 -56.72 20.58
C ALA A 47 -47.99 -57.19 19.13
N ALA A 48 -46.78 -57.73 18.84
CA ALA A 48 -46.61 -59.07 18.28
C ALA A 48 -45.19 -59.64 18.51
N CYS A 49 -45.18 -60.95 18.83
CA CYS A 49 -44.11 -61.88 19.24
C CYS A 49 -42.83 -61.96 18.37
N ILE A 50 -41.71 -62.31 19.03
CA ILE A 50 -40.66 -63.17 18.44
C ILE A 50 -40.29 -64.27 19.45
N GLN A 51 -40.18 -65.50 18.95
CA GLN A 51 -39.95 -66.77 19.65
C GLN A 51 -38.57 -66.90 20.29
N ILE A 52 -38.55 -67.50 21.49
CA ILE A 52 -37.37 -68.00 22.20
C ILE A 52 -37.43 -69.54 22.13
N PRO A 53 -36.39 -70.27 21.70
CA PRO A 53 -36.34 -71.72 21.87
C PRO A 53 -35.83 -72.11 23.27
N ASP A 54 -36.42 -73.20 23.77
CA ASP A 54 -36.27 -73.82 25.09
C ASP A 54 -34.83 -74.10 25.56
N LEU A 55 -34.63 -73.87 26.86
CA LEU A 55 -33.52 -74.35 27.66
C LEU A 55 -33.74 -75.84 28.01
N ALA A 56 -32.90 -76.72 27.46
CA ALA A 56 -32.80 -78.10 27.94
C ALA A 56 -32.03 -78.14 29.27
N ALA A 57 -32.63 -78.77 30.29
CA ALA A 57 -32.00 -79.01 31.58
C ALA A 57 -30.84 -80.03 31.44
N PRO A 58 -29.73 -79.86 32.19
CA PRO A 58 -28.64 -80.83 32.18
C PRO A 58 -28.97 -82.06 33.06
N PRO A 59 -28.45 -83.26 32.71
CA PRO A 59 -28.60 -84.45 33.53
C PRO A 59 -27.63 -84.46 34.73
N GLU A 60 -28.04 -85.16 35.78
CA GLU A 60 -27.30 -85.37 37.03
C GLU A 60 -25.94 -86.07 36.81
N THR A 61 -24.93 -85.62 37.55
CA THR A 61 -23.58 -86.20 37.67
C THR A 61 -23.55 -87.48 38.51
N PRO A 62 -22.75 -88.50 38.15
CA PRO A 62 -22.19 -89.46 39.11
C PRO A 62 -20.83 -88.97 39.68
N PRO A 63 -20.41 -89.43 40.87
CA PRO A 63 -19.30 -88.82 41.59
C PRO A 63 -17.93 -89.41 41.23
N GLY A 64 -16.92 -88.52 41.22
CA GLY A 64 -15.56 -88.81 41.64
C GLY A 64 -14.56 -89.21 40.55
N SER A 65 -13.61 -88.31 40.27
CA SER A 65 -12.18 -88.65 40.31
C SER A 65 -11.35 -87.37 40.41
N ASP A 66 -10.57 -87.26 41.49
CA ASP A 66 -9.50 -86.28 41.66
C ASP A 66 -8.53 -86.30 40.47
N ALA A 67 -8.19 -85.11 39.96
CA ALA A 67 -6.90 -84.82 39.36
C ALA A 67 -6.63 -83.32 39.36
N GLY A 68 -5.70 -82.89 40.24
CA GLY A 68 -4.82 -81.74 40.05
C GLY A 68 -5.45 -80.34 40.02
N THR A 69 -5.47 -79.67 41.17
CA THR A 69 -5.45 -78.21 41.23
C THR A 69 -4.10 -77.70 40.72
N ASP A 70 -4.04 -77.33 39.44
CA ASP A 70 -3.09 -76.30 38.99
C ASP A 70 -3.73 -74.96 39.37
N PRO A 71 -3.05 -74.04 40.07
CA PRO A 71 -3.63 -72.73 40.31
C PRO A 71 -3.82 -72.08 38.94
N GLN A 72 -5.07 -71.88 38.52
CA GLN A 72 -5.36 -70.97 37.41
C GLN A 72 -4.87 -69.59 37.86
N GLU A 73 -3.63 -69.25 37.51
CA GLU A 73 -3.13 -67.89 37.58
C GLU A 73 -4.09 -67.04 36.75
N GLU A 74 -4.72 -66.04 37.38
CA GLU A 74 -5.61 -65.13 36.67
C GLU A 74 -4.83 -64.48 35.51
N PRO A 75 -5.34 -64.54 34.27
CA PRO A 75 -4.62 -64.00 33.11
C PRO A 75 -4.37 -62.51 33.28
N ILE A 76 -3.20 -62.03 32.82
CA ILE A 76 -2.84 -60.62 32.94
C ILE A 76 -3.70 -59.79 32.01
N GLY A 77 -4.56 -58.95 32.57
CA GLY A 77 -5.33 -57.95 31.85
C GLY A 77 -4.53 -56.67 31.69
N ILE A 78 -4.35 -56.19 30.45
CA ILE A 78 -3.60 -54.95 30.15
C ILE A 78 -4.59 -53.89 29.67
N GLN A 79 -4.75 -52.82 30.44
CA GLN A 79 -5.57 -51.68 30.08
C GLN A 79 -4.70 -50.45 29.82
N TRP A 80 -4.87 -49.85 28.65
CA TRP A 80 -4.18 -48.60 28.35
C TRP A 80 -4.74 -47.40 29.12
N VAL A 81 -3.85 -46.57 29.65
CA VAL A 81 -4.17 -45.26 30.24
C VAL A 81 -3.71 -44.14 29.32
N SER A 82 -2.48 -44.22 28.79
CA SER A 82 -1.87 -43.23 27.88
C SER A 82 -0.89 -43.90 26.91
N PRO A 83 -0.69 -43.38 25.70
CA PRO A 83 -1.49 -42.34 25.03
C PRO A 83 -2.87 -42.86 24.61
N MET A 84 -3.74 -41.98 24.10
CA MET A 84 -5.03 -42.39 23.53
C MET A 84 -4.86 -42.98 22.12
N GLU A 85 -5.90 -43.65 21.63
CA GLU A 85 -5.89 -44.25 20.29
C GLU A 85 -5.86 -43.15 19.23
N GLY A 86 -5.02 -43.28 18.20
CA GLY A 86 -4.93 -42.30 17.13
C GLY A 86 -4.19 -41.00 17.49
N ALA A 87 -3.55 -40.92 18.66
CA ALA A 87 -2.82 -39.72 19.05
C ALA A 87 -1.59 -39.47 18.16
N THR A 88 -1.32 -38.20 17.88
CA THR A 88 -0.03 -37.76 17.33
C THR A 88 0.94 -37.50 18.46
N VAL A 89 2.18 -37.96 18.34
CA VAL A 89 3.15 -37.96 19.44
C VAL A 89 4.51 -37.46 18.99
N GLY A 90 5.09 -36.60 19.83
CA GLY A 90 6.34 -35.90 19.59
C GLY A 90 7.62 -36.73 19.77
N SER A 91 8.69 -36.03 20.10
CA SER A 91 9.98 -36.64 20.45
C SER A 91 9.93 -37.51 21.71
N THR A 92 8.96 -37.29 22.60
CA THR A 92 8.80 -38.07 23.83
C THR A 92 7.35 -38.40 24.06
N VAL A 93 7.05 -39.67 24.38
CA VAL A 93 5.70 -40.18 24.61
C VAL A 93 5.61 -40.82 25.97
N ARG A 94 4.61 -40.42 26.77
CA ARG A 94 4.29 -41.08 28.02
C ARG A 94 3.35 -42.26 27.77
N PHE A 95 3.89 -43.46 27.85
CA PHE A 95 3.11 -44.70 27.91
C PHE A 95 2.74 -44.99 29.37
N GLN A 96 1.46 -45.25 29.60
CA GLN A 96 0.98 -45.69 30.90
C GLN A 96 -0.08 -46.77 30.69
N VAL A 97 0.07 -47.88 31.41
CA VAL A 97 -0.91 -48.96 31.43
C VAL A 97 -1.24 -49.36 32.86
N GLN A 98 -2.45 -49.88 33.04
CA GLN A 98 -2.88 -50.51 34.27
C GLN A 98 -2.97 -52.01 34.03
N LEU A 99 -2.34 -52.77 34.90
CA LEU A 99 -2.39 -54.24 34.88
C LEU A 99 -3.36 -54.76 35.93
N THR A 100 -4.02 -55.86 35.63
CA THR A 100 -4.94 -56.59 36.51
C THR A 100 -4.67 -58.09 36.41
N GLY A 101 -5.06 -58.87 37.42
CA GLY A 101 -4.79 -60.31 37.48
C GLY A 101 -3.40 -60.60 38.07
N ALA A 102 -2.72 -61.62 37.53
CA ALA A 102 -1.41 -62.05 38.03
C ALA A 102 -0.30 -61.02 37.79
N ALA A 103 0.75 -61.07 38.62
CA ALA A 103 1.92 -60.20 38.49
C ALA A 103 2.82 -60.67 37.32
N PRO A 104 3.21 -59.77 36.39
CA PRO A 104 4.10 -60.13 35.28
C PRO A 104 5.56 -60.29 35.72
N ASP A 105 6.31 -61.17 35.05
CA ASP A 105 7.77 -61.27 35.13
C ASP A 105 8.47 -60.10 34.41
N GLY A 106 7.77 -59.44 33.48
CA GLY A 106 8.27 -58.29 32.74
C GLY A 106 7.23 -57.74 31.77
N VAL A 107 7.30 -56.43 31.53
CA VAL A 107 6.38 -55.70 30.66
C VAL A 107 7.18 -54.94 29.63
N GLU A 108 6.95 -55.21 28.35
CA GLU A 108 7.70 -54.62 27.24
C GLU A 108 6.77 -53.76 26.37
N LEU A 109 7.27 -52.61 25.92
CA LEU A 109 6.70 -51.84 24.81
C LEU A 109 7.21 -52.42 23.49
N LEU A 110 6.29 -52.79 22.62
CA LEU A 110 6.57 -53.19 21.25
C LEU A 110 6.12 -52.10 20.28
N VAL A 111 6.94 -51.81 19.28
CA VAL A 111 6.60 -50.97 18.13
C VAL A 111 6.72 -51.82 16.88
N ASP A 112 5.63 -51.93 16.12
CA ASP A 112 5.53 -52.76 14.91
C ASP A 112 6.02 -54.20 15.13
N GLY A 113 5.71 -54.75 16.32
CA GLY A 113 6.07 -56.11 16.72
C GLY A 113 7.49 -56.28 17.29
N THR A 114 8.32 -55.24 17.30
CA THR A 114 9.67 -55.27 17.87
C THR A 114 9.68 -54.66 19.27
N ALA A 115 10.26 -55.34 20.25
CA ALA A 115 10.39 -54.79 21.61
C ALA A 115 11.43 -53.65 21.62
N VAL A 116 11.03 -52.48 22.11
CA VAL A 116 11.87 -51.26 22.12
C VAL A 116 12.19 -50.75 23.51
N ALA A 117 11.42 -51.11 24.53
CA ALA A 117 11.62 -50.69 25.92
C ALA A 117 10.90 -51.61 26.91
N THR A 118 11.26 -51.51 28.19
CA THR A 118 10.60 -52.19 29.31
C THR A 118 9.87 -51.16 30.17
N LEU A 119 8.70 -51.52 30.71
CA LEU A 119 7.93 -50.73 31.68
C LEU A 119 8.07 -51.37 33.06
N GLU A 120 8.40 -50.56 34.06
CA GLU A 120 8.50 -50.96 35.46
C GLU A 120 7.34 -50.37 36.28
N GLU A 121 6.94 -50.99 37.39
CA GLU A 121 5.91 -50.45 38.29
C GLU A 121 6.21 -48.98 38.66
N PRO A 122 5.25 -48.03 38.50
CA PRO A 122 3.81 -48.19 38.29
C PRO A 122 3.36 -48.29 36.82
N PHE A 123 4.18 -48.90 35.96
CA PHE A 123 4.02 -49.11 34.52
C PHE A 123 3.81 -47.81 33.73
N VAL A 124 4.68 -46.84 34.05
CA VAL A 124 4.79 -45.55 33.36
C VAL A 124 6.16 -45.48 32.69
N LEU A 125 6.19 -45.09 31.43
CA LEU A 125 7.42 -44.92 30.65
C LEU A 125 7.32 -43.66 29.79
N ASP A 126 8.26 -42.74 29.98
CA ASP A 126 8.52 -41.68 29.02
C ASP A 126 9.56 -42.20 28.01
N TRP A 127 9.13 -42.42 26.77
CA TRP A 127 9.94 -43.06 25.75
C TRP A 127 10.31 -42.09 24.63
N ASP A 128 11.56 -42.16 24.18
CA ASP A 128 12.10 -41.36 23.07
C ASP A 128 11.82 -42.01 21.71
N THR A 129 11.10 -41.28 20.85
CA THR A 129 10.70 -41.76 19.52
C THR A 129 11.82 -41.67 18.48
N GLN A 130 13.00 -41.13 18.81
CA GLN A 130 14.15 -41.00 17.89
C GLN A 130 14.60 -42.33 17.27
N SER A 131 14.30 -43.46 17.90
CA SER A 131 14.64 -44.79 17.40
C SER A 131 13.73 -45.31 16.27
N ILE A 132 12.63 -44.62 15.98
CA ILE A 132 11.68 -44.96 14.91
C ILE A 132 11.53 -43.83 13.89
N SER A 133 11.00 -44.15 12.71
CA SER A 133 10.64 -43.17 11.69
C SER A 133 9.46 -42.29 12.13
N GLU A 134 9.26 -41.15 11.47
CA GLU A 134 7.98 -40.45 11.58
C GLU A 134 6.94 -41.19 10.74
N GLY A 135 5.67 -41.08 11.13
CA GLY A 135 4.56 -41.75 10.47
C GLY A 135 3.76 -42.68 11.38
N PRO A 136 2.86 -43.49 10.80
CA PRO A 136 1.99 -44.38 11.55
C PRO A 136 2.77 -45.57 12.10
N HIS A 137 2.59 -45.86 13.38
CA HIS A 137 3.22 -46.98 14.08
C HIS A 137 2.22 -47.69 15.00
N ALA A 138 2.31 -49.02 15.09
CA ALA A 138 1.49 -49.84 15.97
C ALA A 138 2.21 -50.15 17.28
N PHE A 139 1.68 -49.65 18.39
CA PHE A 139 2.23 -49.84 19.74
C PHE A 139 1.47 -50.93 20.49
N VAL A 140 2.18 -51.90 21.05
CA VAL A 140 1.59 -53.02 21.82
C VAL A 140 2.36 -53.17 23.13
N ILE A 141 1.65 -53.40 24.23
CA ILE A 141 2.27 -53.84 25.48
C ILE A 141 2.28 -55.36 25.53
N ARG A 142 3.43 -55.94 25.83
CA ARG A 142 3.60 -57.37 26.08
C ARG A 142 3.97 -57.59 27.55
N ALA A 143 3.06 -58.18 28.32
CA ALA A 143 3.34 -58.68 29.66
C ALA A 143 3.68 -60.18 29.58
N ARG A 144 4.71 -60.63 30.29
CA ARG A 144 5.11 -62.04 30.33
C ARG A 144 4.86 -62.64 31.71
N GLN A 145 4.45 -63.91 31.73
CA GLN A 145 4.39 -64.74 32.92
C GLN A 145 4.84 -66.15 32.55
N GLY A 146 5.99 -66.56 33.05
CA GLY A 146 6.71 -67.75 32.62
C GLY A 146 6.93 -67.77 31.10
N ALA A 147 6.38 -68.79 30.44
CA ALA A 147 6.45 -68.95 28.98
C ALA A 147 5.32 -68.24 28.23
N GLN A 148 4.31 -67.72 28.93
CA GLN A 148 3.14 -67.08 28.33
C GLN A 148 3.36 -65.58 28.12
N ALA A 149 2.81 -65.05 27.03
CA ALA A 149 2.82 -63.63 26.71
C ALA A 149 1.40 -63.12 26.50
N PHE A 150 1.03 -62.08 27.24
CA PHE A 150 -0.24 -61.39 27.14
C PHE A 150 -0.01 -60.07 26.40
N LEU A 151 -0.80 -59.82 25.35
CA LEU A 151 -0.68 -58.63 24.52
C LEU A 151 -1.87 -57.69 24.76
N SER A 152 -1.61 -56.39 24.82
CA SER A 152 -2.68 -55.40 24.74
C SER A 152 -3.26 -55.32 23.32
N ALA A 153 -4.44 -54.71 23.18
CA ALA A 153 -4.89 -54.23 21.88
C ALA A 153 -3.85 -53.23 21.32
N PRO A 154 -3.51 -53.30 20.02
CA PRO A 154 -2.58 -52.37 19.42
C PRO A 154 -3.15 -50.95 19.46
N ARG A 155 -2.28 -49.98 19.77
CA ARG A 155 -2.57 -48.57 19.58
C ARG A 155 -1.90 -48.04 18.33
N GLN A 156 -2.69 -47.50 17.41
CA GLN A 156 -2.17 -46.81 16.23
C GLN A 156 -1.87 -45.36 16.61
N LEU A 157 -0.61 -44.96 16.57
CA LEU A 157 -0.18 -43.59 16.83
C LEU A 157 0.53 -43.02 15.60
N MET A 158 0.52 -41.69 15.48
CA MET A 158 1.30 -40.97 14.48
C MET A 158 2.52 -40.34 15.14
N THR A 159 3.73 -40.79 14.81
CA THR A 159 4.96 -40.15 15.30
C THR A 159 5.31 -38.96 14.44
N ASP A 160 5.50 -37.80 15.07
CA ASP A 160 5.78 -36.53 14.41
C ASP A 160 6.69 -35.66 15.26
N ARG A 161 7.90 -35.39 14.79
CA ARG A 161 8.90 -34.54 15.47
C ARG A 161 9.22 -33.31 14.63
N THR A 162 8.50 -33.11 13.54
CA THR A 162 8.69 -31.97 12.66
C THR A 162 8.06 -30.74 13.30
N LYS A 163 8.81 -29.64 13.37
CA LYS A 163 8.27 -28.41 13.92
C LYS A 163 7.41 -27.69 12.89
N PRO A 164 6.27 -27.11 13.30
CA PRO A 164 5.55 -26.19 12.45
C PRO A 164 6.45 -25.00 12.11
N ARG A 165 6.43 -24.59 10.84
CA ARG A 165 7.10 -23.39 10.34
C ARG A 165 6.14 -22.53 9.54
N MET A 166 6.25 -21.22 9.65
CA MET A 166 5.52 -20.28 8.81
C MET A 166 6.09 -20.34 7.39
N VAL A 167 5.24 -20.69 6.41
CA VAL A 167 5.61 -20.85 5.00
C VAL A 167 5.11 -19.71 4.12
N ALA A 168 4.11 -18.95 4.59
CA ALA A 168 3.63 -17.75 3.94
C ALA A 168 3.02 -16.81 4.99
N GLN A 169 3.03 -15.52 4.70
CA GLN A 169 2.47 -14.48 5.55
C GLN A 169 2.03 -13.27 4.73
N VAL A 170 0.98 -12.62 5.20
CA VAL A 170 0.47 -11.36 4.66
C VAL A 170 0.15 -10.45 5.85
N PRO A 171 0.64 -9.21 5.90
CA PRO A 171 1.65 -8.63 5.02
C PRO A 171 2.99 -9.37 5.07
N LEU A 172 3.79 -9.26 4.00
CA LEU A 172 5.15 -9.80 3.96
C LEU A 172 6.01 -9.14 5.05
N ASN A 173 7.01 -9.87 5.56
CA ASN A 173 7.97 -9.27 6.49
C ASN A 173 8.67 -8.08 5.84
N ASP A 174 8.79 -6.99 6.60
CA ASP A 174 9.33 -5.70 6.21
C ASP A 174 8.61 -5.00 5.06
N ALA A 175 7.37 -5.41 4.72
CA ALA A 175 6.54 -4.69 3.77
C ALA A 175 6.31 -3.23 4.22
N SER A 176 6.30 -2.30 3.27
CA SER A 176 6.17 -0.86 3.55
C SER A 176 5.02 -0.16 2.83
N ASP A 177 4.29 -0.88 1.98
CA ASP A 177 3.14 -0.38 1.21
C ASP A 177 1.88 -1.18 1.56
N VAL A 178 1.50 -1.08 2.84
CA VAL A 178 0.43 -1.90 3.43
C VAL A 178 -0.80 -1.04 3.73
N SER A 179 -1.96 -1.48 3.25
CA SER A 179 -3.25 -0.83 3.53
C SER A 179 -3.58 -0.84 5.03
N ILE A 180 -4.24 0.20 5.53
CA ILE A 180 -4.77 0.19 6.91
C ILE A 180 -5.84 -0.88 7.12
N LEU A 181 -6.42 -1.40 6.04
CA LEU A 181 -7.41 -2.48 6.03
C LEU A 181 -6.80 -3.83 5.59
N ALA A 182 -5.47 -3.95 5.57
CA ALA A 182 -4.81 -5.18 5.15
C ALA A 182 -5.22 -6.35 6.06
N THR A 183 -5.54 -7.48 5.43
CA THR A 183 -5.69 -8.76 6.12
C THR A 183 -4.33 -9.16 6.72
N VAL A 184 -4.35 -9.64 7.96
CA VAL A 184 -3.17 -10.19 8.63
C VAL A 184 -3.33 -11.70 8.72
N GLU A 185 -2.48 -12.44 8.03
CA GLU A 185 -2.57 -13.90 7.89
C GLU A 185 -1.18 -14.55 7.89
N ALA A 186 -1.07 -15.74 8.47
CA ALA A 186 0.08 -16.63 8.35
C ALA A 186 -0.38 -18.05 7.99
N THR A 187 0.37 -18.71 7.11
CA THR A 187 0.17 -20.14 6.78
C THR A 187 1.36 -20.95 7.26
N PHE A 188 1.11 -22.10 7.87
CA PHE A 188 2.12 -22.98 8.45
C PHE A 188 2.29 -24.28 7.64
N SER A 189 3.45 -24.93 7.79
CA SER A 189 3.77 -26.22 7.14
C SER A 189 2.83 -27.36 7.52
N GLU A 190 2.27 -27.29 8.73
CA GLU A 190 1.39 -28.29 9.32
C GLU A 190 0.38 -27.66 10.27
N ALA A 191 -0.54 -28.49 10.75
CA ALA A 191 -1.63 -28.03 11.60
C ALA A 191 -1.12 -27.69 12.99
N LEU A 192 -1.41 -26.46 13.45
CA LEU A 192 -1.21 -26.07 14.83
C LEU A 192 -2.32 -26.66 15.72
N ASP A 193 -1.99 -26.94 16.99
CA ASP A 193 -2.97 -27.29 18.01
C ASP A 193 -3.79 -26.03 18.38
N PRO A 194 -5.11 -26.00 18.10
CA PRO A 194 -5.96 -24.85 18.40
C PRO A 194 -6.00 -24.47 19.88
N THR A 195 -5.68 -25.39 20.80
CA THR A 195 -5.64 -25.09 22.24
C THR A 195 -4.45 -24.21 22.63
N THR A 196 -3.40 -24.20 21.80
CA THR A 196 -2.19 -23.36 22.00
C THR A 196 -2.28 -22.02 21.28
N VAL A 197 -3.27 -21.82 20.40
CA VAL A 197 -3.46 -20.62 19.59
C VAL A 197 -4.63 -19.79 20.13
N ASN A 198 -4.32 -18.66 20.75
CA ASN A 198 -5.29 -17.75 21.34
C ASN A 198 -4.74 -16.32 21.42
N GLU A 199 -5.54 -15.41 21.97
CA GLU A 199 -5.21 -14.00 22.13
C GLU A 199 -4.07 -13.69 23.12
N GLN A 200 -3.66 -14.64 23.96
CA GLN A 200 -2.46 -14.49 24.78
C GLN A 200 -1.21 -14.94 24.03
N SER A 201 -1.30 -16.05 23.29
CA SER A 201 -0.17 -16.65 22.57
C SER A 201 0.08 -16.02 21.20
N VAL A 202 -0.88 -15.28 20.63
CA VAL A 202 -0.73 -14.55 19.37
C VAL A 202 -1.19 -13.11 19.58
N GLN A 203 -0.30 -12.14 19.34
CA GLN A 203 -0.56 -10.73 19.58
C GLN A 203 -0.20 -9.88 18.37
N LEU A 204 -1.12 -9.00 17.99
CA LEU A 204 -0.84 -7.90 17.06
C LEU A 204 -0.35 -6.70 17.88
N MET A 205 0.83 -6.20 17.55
CA MET A 205 1.48 -5.10 18.25
C MET A 205 1.71 -3.94 17.29
N VAL A 206 1.43 -2.72 17.74
CA VAL A 206 1.80 -1.47 17.07
C VAL A 206 2.89 -0.83 17.91
N GLU A 207 4.09 -0.71 17.35
CA GLU A 207 5.30 -0.35 18.10
C GLU A 207 5.50 -1.24 19.33
N THR A 208 5.14 -0.75 20.52
CA THR A 208 5.22 -1.49 21.79
C THR A 208 3.86 -1.78 22.42
N THR A 209 2.77 -1.31 21.82
CA THR A 209 1.41 -1.41 22.37
C THR A 209 0.62 -2.48 21.65
N ARG A 210 -0.16 -3.28 22.38
CA ARG A 210 -1.04 -4.29 21.77
C ARG A 210 -2.22 -3.62 21.06
N LEU A 211 -2.45 -4.02 19.81
CA LEU A 211 -3.66 -3.73 19.07
C LEU A 211 -4.60 -4.93 19.19
N GLU A 212 -5.85 -4.66 19.55
CA GLU A 212 -6.85 -5.71 19.71
C GLU A 212 -7.21 -6.31 18.35
N ALA A 213 -7.15 -7.64 18.25
CA ALA A 213 -7.48 -8.40 17.05
C ALA A 213 -8.02 -9.77 17.47
N ALA A 214 -9.07 -10.23 16.78
CA ALA A 214 -9.55 -11.60 16.92
C ALA A 214 -8.54 -12.56 16.28
N VAL A 215 -8.20 -13.63 17.00
CA VAL A 215 -7.26 -14.67 16.55
C VAL A 215 -8.07 -15.88 16.08
N LEU A 216 -7.96 -16.21 14.79
CA LEU A 216 -8.72 -17.29 14.16
C LEU A 216 -7.77 -18.30 13.53
N LEU A 217 -7.99 -19.58 13.77
CA LEU A 217 -7.28 -20.68 13.12
C LEU A 217 -8.26 -21.41 12.19
N SER A 218 -7.82 -21.72 10.96
CA SER A 218 -8.61 -22.47 9.99
C SER A 218 -8.96 -23.87 10.48
N GLY A 219 -10.00 -24.47 9.90
CA GLY A 219 -10.46 -25.81 10.29
C GLY A 219 -9.43 -26.92 10.08
N ASP A 220 -8.46 -26.72 9.18
CA ASP A 220 -7.33 -27.63 8.97
C ASP A 220 -6.08 -27.27 9.81
N GLY A 221 -6.18 -26.25 10.68
CA GLY A 221 -5.13 -25.84 11.61
C GLY A 221 -3.94 -25.11 10.98
N ARG A 222 -3.95 -24.84 9.67
CA ARG A 222 -2.75 -24.35 8.94
C ARG A 222 -2.74 -22.85 8.69
N THR A 223 -3.88 -22.17 8.73
CA THR A 223 -3.98 -20.74 8.43
C THR A 223 -4.46 -19.98 9.66
N LEU A 224 -3.60 -19.09 10.15
CA LEU A 224 -3.88 -18.16 11.24
C LEU A 224 -4.29 -16.82 10.62
N THR A 225 -5.46 -16.32 10.97
CA THR A 225 -5.94 -14.99 10.58
C THR A 225 -6.10 -14.12 11.83
N LEU A 226 -5.54 -12.91 11.80
CA LEU A 226 -5.79 -11.87 12.78
C LEU A 226 -6.73 -10.82 12.17
N ASN A 227 -7.85 -10.55 12.83
CA ASN A 227 -8.81 -9.53 12.43
C ASN A 227 -8.77 -8.35 13.42
N PRO A 228 -8.04 -7.25 13.11
CA PRO A 228 -8.01 -6.06 13.97
C PRO A 228 -9.40 -5.48 14.18
N THR A 229 -9.70 -5.02 15.40
CA THR A 229 -10.99 -4.37 15.72
C THR A 229 -11.07 -2.91 15.27
N SER A 230 -9.95 -2.35 14.81
CA SER A 230 -9.81 -1.01 14.26
C SER A 230 -8.79 -1.01 13.12
N PRO A 231 -8.85 -0.04 12.17
CA PRO A 231 -7.84 0.07 11.11
C PRO A 231 -6.43 0.17 11.67
N LEU A 232 -5.46 -0.40 10.94
CA LEU A 232 -4.06 -0.35 11.35
C LEU A 232 -3.57 1.11 11.40
N PRO A 233 -2.91 1.54 12.48
CA PRO A 233 -2.41 2.91 12.58
C PRO A 233 -1.32 3.22 11.54
N VAL A 234 -1.44 4.36 10.87
CA VAL A 234 -0.46 4.81 9.86
C VAL A 234 0.83 5.35 10.48
N ASN A 235 1.89 5.34 9.69
CA ASN A 235 3.26 5.73 10.02
C ASN A 235 3.82 5.04 11.27
N GLN A 236 3.40 3.79 11.50
CA GLN A 236 3.82 2.96 12.62
C GLN A 236 4.18 1.56 12.13
N ARG A 237 5.14 0.93 12.82
CA ARG A 237 5.46 -0.48 12.60
C ARG A 237 4.44 -1.35 13.33
N VAL A 238 3.87 -2.28 12.60
CA VAL A 238 2.99 -3.32 13.12
C VAL A 238 3.76 -4.64 13.10
N ARG A 239 3.60 -5.46 14.13
CA ARG A 239 4.19 -6.81 14.19
C ARG A 239 3.19 -7.81 14.75
N VAL A 240 3.23 -9.04 14.25
CA VAL A 240 2.62 -10.18 14.93
C VAL A 240 3.69 -10.84 15.77
N VAL A 241 3.36 -11.14 17.03
CA VAL A 241 4.22 -11.88 17.96
C VAL A 241 3.48 -13.13 18.41
N MET A 242 4.14 -14.28 18.26
CA MET A 242 3.67 -15.57 18.72
C MET A 242 4.55 -16.05 19.87
N ALA A 243 3.91 -16.62 20.89
CA ALA A 243 4.59 -17.21 22.03
C ALA A 243 5.29 -18.52 21.61
N ASP A 244 6.40 -18.85 22.28
CA ASP A 244 7.12 -20.12 22.08
C ASP A 244 6.35 -21.34 22.60
N THR A 245 5.15 -21.13 23.15
CA THR A 245 4.20 -22.17 23.58
C THR A 245 3.24 -22.60 22.48
N VAL A 246 3.20 -21.91 21.34
CA VAL A 246 2.42 -22.35 20.16
C VAL A 246 3.04 -23.65 19.63
N ALA A 247 2.23 -24.67 19.45
CA ALA A 247 2.70 -26.01 19.05
C ALA A 247 1.70 -26.71 18.12
N ASP A 248 2.13 -27.81 17.52
CA ASP A 248 1.27 -28.77 16.83
C ASP A 248 0.63 -29.79 17.79
N PHE A 249 -0.12 -30.75 17.24
CA PHE A 249 -0.75 -31.83 18.02
C PHE A 249 0.25 -32.83 18.64
N ALA A 250 1.49 -32.88 18.16
CA ALA A 250 2.55 -33.72 18.70
C ALA A 250 3.31 -33.03 19.86
N GLY A 251 3.04 -31.74 20.09
CA GLY A 251 3.71 -30.90 21.08
C GLY A 251 5.01 -30.28 20.56
N ASN A 252 5.29 -30.34 19.25
CA ASN A 252 6.46 -29.66 18.68
C ASN A 252 6.17 -28.16 18.65
N LYS A 253 7.02 -27.40 19.36
CA LYS A 253 6.93 -25.94 19.38
C LYS A 253 7.20 -25.34 18.00
N LEU A 254 6.49 -24.26 17.69
CA LEU A 254 6.69 -23.44 16.50
C LEU A 254 8.17 -23.07 16.34
N ASP A 255 8.66 -23.17 15.11
CA ASP A 255 10.03 -22.82 14.79
C ASP A 255 10.35 -21.38 15.22
N SER A 256 11.52 -21.17 15.83
CA SER A 256 11.91 -19.86 16.37
C SER A 256 11.93 -18.74 15.32
N ALA A 257 12.20 -19.06 14.05
CA ALA A 257 12.17 -18.09 12.96
C ALA A 257 10.75 -17.70 12.52
N SER A 258 9.73 -18.40 13.05
CA SER A 258 8.32 -18.18 12.77
C SER A 258 7.59 -17.50 13.92
N LEU A 259 8.29 -17.01 14.96
CA LEU A 259 7.66 -16.42 16.13
C LEU A 259 7.20 -14.98 15.92
N ASP A 260 7.72 -14.26 14.93
CA ASP A 260 7.27 -12.91 14.63
C ASP A 260 7.48 -12.52 13.19
N TRP A 261 6.74 -11.50 12.77
CA TRP A 261 7.06 -10.71 11.58
C TRP A 261 6.49 -9.31 11.72
N SER A 262 7.03 -8.36 10.95
CA SER A 262 6.63 -6.96 11.05
C SER A 262 6.53 -6.27 9.69
N TRP A 263 5.78 -5.18 9.63
CA TRP A 263 5.63 -4.32 8.45
C TRP A 263 5.40 -2.88 8.88
N LEU A 264 5.54 -1.94 7.94
CA LEU A 264 5.18 -0.53 8.10
C LEU A 264 3.84 -0.27 7.41
N VAL A 265 2.94 0.43 8.08
CA VAL A 265 1.69 0.92 7.49
C VAL A 265 1.87 2.40 7.17
N PRO A 266 2.06 2.82 5.91
CA PRO A 266 2.28 4.22 5.57
C PRO A 266 0.97 5.01 5.59
N ALA A 267 1.03 6.32 5.79
CA ALA A 267 -0.14 7.19 5.63
C ALA A 267 -0.60 7.34 4.17
N HIS A 268 0.27 6.98 3.23
CA HIS A 268 0.04 7.11 1.80
C HIS A 268 0.53 5.84 1.09
N LEU A 269 -0.26 5.33 0.16
CA LEU A 269 0.09 4.17 -0.66
C LEU A 269 0.58 4.63 -2.02
N HIS A 270 1.51 3.88 -2.63
CA HIS A 270 1.90 4.19 -4.00
C HIS A 270 0.75 3.90 -4.97
N LEU A 271 0.58 4.80 -5.94
CA LEU A 271 -0.24 4.56 -7.11
C LEU A 271 0.63 3.91 -8.18
N GLY A 272 0.74 2.59 -8.14
CA GLY A 272 1.59 1.82 -9.04
C GLY A 272 3.09 1.93 -8.75
N ALA A 273 3.91 1.38 -9.64
CA ALA A 273 5.36 1.42 -9.49
C ALA A 273 5.92 2.84 -9.62
N PRO A 274 7.03 3.17 -8.93
CA PRO A 274 7.76 4.42 -9.11
C PRO A 274 8.15 4.65 -10.57
N LEU A 275 8.19 5.91 -10.98
CA LEU A 275 8.45 6.32 -12.35
C LEU A 275 9.92 6.71 -12.51
N THR A 276 10.65 5.91 -13.29
CA THR A 276 12.00 6.21 -13.76
C THR A 276 12.22 5.50 -15.10
N SER A 277 13.09 6.04 -15.94
CA SER A 277 13.53 5.36 -17.16
C SER A 277 14.80 4.54 -16.92
N PHE A 278 15.48 4.75 -15.80
CA PHE A 278 16.75 4.12 -15.46
C PHE A 278 16.76 3.64 -14.00
N PRO A 279 16.13 2.49 -13.69
CA PRO A 279 16.09 1.96 -12.32
C PRO A 279 17.48 1.91 -11.67
N GLY A 280 17.60 2.50 -10.47
CA GLY A 280 18.86 2.60 -9.72
C GLY A 280 19.91 3.58 -10.26
N ARG A 281 19.66 4.24 -11.40
CA ARG A 281 20.56 5.23 -12.01
C ARG A 281 19.86 6.51 -12.49
N GLY A 282 18.56 6.63 -12.30
CA GLY A 282 17.75 7.76 -12.78
C GLY A 282 18.29 9.10 -12.28
N TYR A 283 18.33 10.09 -13.16
CA TYR A 283 18.66 11.46 -12.80
C TYR A 283 17.48 12.33 -13.19
N ILE A 284 16.53 12.46 -12.27
CA ILE A 284 15.29 13.20 -12.50
C ILE A 284 15.47 14.64 -12.04
N GLU A 285 15.39 15.60 -12.97
CA GLU A 285 15.58 17.01 -12.66
C GLU A 285 14.28 17.71 -12.27
N SER A 286 13.20 17.42 -13.00
CA SER A 286 11.88 17.98 -12.73
C SER A 286 10.78 16.99 -13.09
N ALA A 287 9.63 17.18 -12.45
CA ALA A 287 8.40 16.47 -12.78
C ALA A 287 7.23 17.45 -12.79
N SER A 288 6.22 17.12 -13.58
CA SER A 288 4.99 17.88 -13.70
C SER A 288 3.81 16.91 -13.75
N TYR A 289 2.78 17.26 -12.98
CA TYR A 289 1.58 16.46 -12.83
C TYR A 289 0.41 17.09 -13.60
N GLY A 290 -0.38 16.24 -14.24
CA GLY A 290 -1.64 16.60 -14.89
C GLY A 290 -2.72 15.56 -14.62
N MET A 291 -3.97 15.96 -14.81
CA MET A 291 -5.12 15.08 -14.71
C MET A 291 -5.80 14.96 -16.08
N GLY A 292 -5.96 13.74 -16.59
CA GLY A 292 -6.72 13.47 -17.80
C GLY A 292 -8.21 13.81 -17.64
N ALA A 293 -8.92 14.04 -18.74
CA ALA A 293 -10.37 14.25 -18.72
C ALA A 293 -11.15 13.02 -18.19
N ASP A 294 -10.53 11.83 -18.22
CA ASP A 294 -11.03 10.60 -17.61
C ASP A 294 -10.63 10.44 -16.13
N LEU A 295 -10.11 11.51 -15.51
CA LEU A 295 -9.70 11.56 -14.11
C LEU A 295 -8.58 10.56 -13.77
N ARG A 296 -7.74 10.24 -14.77
CA ARG A 296 -6.53 9.46 -14.57
C ARG A 296 -5.29 10.34 -14.54
N PRO A 297 -4.38 10.14 -13.57
CA PRO A 297 -3.20 10.96 -13.46
C PRO A 297 -2.23 10.72 -14.62
N ILE A 298 -1.56 11.80 -14.99
CA ILE A 298 -0.56 11.85 -16.04
C ILE A 298 0.65 12.57 -15.46
N VAL A 299 1.83 11.99 -15.63
CA VAL A 299 3.08 12.55 -15.13
C VAL A 299 4.02 12.74 -16.30
N ALA A 300 4.56 13.95 -16.43
CA ALA A 300 5.72 14.23 -17.25
C ALA A 300 6.95 14.43 -16.35
N TRP A 301 8.11 13.94 -16.75
CA TRP A 301 9.35 14.18 -16.00
C TRP A 301 10.56 14.21 -16.93
N THR A 302 11.62 14.89 -16.52
CA THR A 302 12.92 14.87 -17.21
C THR A 302 13.79 13.80 -16.57
N ASP A 303 14.36 12.90 -17.38
CA ASP A 303 15.28 11.85 -16.90
C ASP A 303 16.37 11.59 -17.94
N GLY A 304 17.56 11.26 -17.47
CA GLY A 304 18.73 11.04 -18.34
C GLY A 304 19.67 9.96 -17.84
N GLY A 305 19.63 9.59 -16.57
CA GLY A 305 20.66 8.73 -15.98
C GLY A 305 22.07 9.25 -16.25
N GLU A 306 22.85 8.54 -17.07
CA GLU A 306 24.19 8.94 -17.54
C GLU A 306 24.16 9.58 -18.95
N GLU A 307 23.00 9.65 -19.60
CA GLU A 307 22.75 10.35 -20.88
C GLU A 307 22.27 11.79 -20.67
N THR A 308 22.01 12.48 -21.79
CA THR A 308 21.29 13.76 -21.77
C THR A 308 19.85 13.59 -21.32
N LEU A 309 19.36 14.50 -20.49
CA LEU A 309 17.96 14.55 -20.03
C LEU A 309 16.99 14.59 -21.21
N LYS A 310 15.96 13.74 -21.16
CA LYS A 310 14.81 13.71 -22.09
C LYS A 310 13.52 13.81 -21.29
N VAL A 311 12.48 14.33 -21.92
CA VAL A 311 11.13 14.39 -21.33
C VAL A 311 10.41 13.08 -21.57
N HIS A 312 9.94 12.45 -20.50
CA HIS A 312 9.11 11.27 -20.50
C HIS A 312 7.69 11.62 -20.06
N VAL A 313 6.70 10.90 -20.57
CA VAL A 313 5.29 11.07 -20.17
C VAL A 313 4.65 9.72 -19.97
N ARG A 314 3.97 9.53 -18.84
CA ARG A 314 3.18 8.33 -18.55
C ARG A 314 1.80 8.70 -18.02
N ARG A 315 0.82 7.84 -18.31
CA ARG A 315 -0.55 7.92 -17.84
C ARG A 315 -0.92 6.66 -17.07
N TRP A 316 -1.69 6.82 -16.01
CA TRP A 316 -2.22 5.70 -15.26
C TRP A 316 -3.35 5.01 -16.03
N SER A 317 -3.31 3.69 -16.16
CA SER A 317 -4.33 2.88 -16.84
C SER A 317 -5.48 2.44 -15.93
N GLY A 318 -5.34 2.64 -14.62
CA GLY A 318 -6.19 2.02 -13.59
C GLY A 318 -5.45 0.93 -12.81
N SER A 319 -4.44 0.30 -13.40
CA SER A 319 -3.64 -0.76 -12.77
C SER A 319 -2.12 -0.61 -12.96
N SER A 320 -1.68 0.17 -13.96
CA SER A 320 -0.26 0.34 -14.28
C SER A 320 0.01 1.68 -14.99
N TRP A 321 1.27 2.10 -15.00
CA TRP A 321 1.70 3.29 -15.73
C TRP A 321 2.08 2.96 -17.18
N GLU A 322 1.39 3.58 -18.13
CA GLU A 322 1.61 3.40 -19.57
C GLU A 322 2.33 4.61 -20.17
N ALA A 323 3.32 4.36 -21.04
CA ALA A 323 4.04 5.42 -21.73
C ALA A 323 3.16 6.10 -22.78
N LEU A 324 3.24 7.43 -22.85
CA LEU A 324 2.62 8.23 -23.90
C LEU A 324 3.69 8.74 -24.86
N GLY A 325 3.78 8.11 -26.02
CA GLY A 325 4.78 8.43 -27.04
C GLY A 325 6.20 8.00 -26.66
N THR A 326 7.18 8.53 -27.40
CA THR A 326 8.61 8.31 -27.15
C THR A 326 9.22 9.46 -26.34
N PRO A 327 10.33 9.24 -25.62
CA PRO A 327 11.03 10.31 -24.91
C PRO A 327 11.41 11.47 -25.85
N MET A 328 11.25 12.70 -25.39
CA MET A 328 11.38 13.91 -26.21
C MET A 328 12.60 14.74 -25.82
N SER A 329 13.29 15.27 -26.83
CA SER A 329 14.28 16.35 -26.72
C SER A 329 14.36 17.10 -28.06
N SER A 330 15.26 18.07 -28.19
CA SER A 330 15.58 18.69 -29.48
C SER A 330 16.29 17.74 -30.46
N GLY A 331 16.75 16.58 -29.99
CA GLY A 331 17.62 15.66 -30.73
C GLY A 331 19.09 16.09 -30.76
N ARG A 332 19.45 17.19 -30.10
CA ARG A 332 20.83 17.68 -29.97
C ARG A 332 21.46 17.16 -28.68
N VAL A 333 22.79 17.29 -28.53
CA VAL A 333 23.52 16.90 -27.31
C VAL A 333 23.39 17.98 -26.24
N THR A 334 22.19 18.12 -25.70
CA THR A 334 21.86 19.02 -24.59
C THR A 334 20.75 18.38 -23.74
N ASN A 335 20.56 18.93 -22.54
CA ASN A 335 19.61 18.44 -21.56
C ASN A 335 18.26 19.15 -21.69
N ALA A 336 17.19 18.36 -21.74
CA ALA A 336 15.83 18.85 -21.47
C ALA A 336 15.69 19.15 -19.96
N TYR A 337 15.69 20.44 -19.63
CA TYR A 337 15.44 20.94 -18.28
C TYR A 337 13.99 21.38 -18.12
N GLN A 338 13.49 21.31 -16.89
CA GLN A 338 12.21 21.84 -16.46
C GLN A 338 11.06 21.44 -17.41
N CYS A 339 10.37 20.33 -17.14
CA CYS A 339 9.17 20.02 -17.91
C CYS A 339 7.90 20.60 -17.25
N ALA A 340 6.95 21.01 -18.07
CA ALA A 340 5.61 21.42 -17.64
C ALA A 340 4.56 20.72 -18.50
N LEU A 341 3.67 19.97 -17.85
CA LEU A 341 2.53 19.30 -18.44
C LEU A 341 1.26 20.14 -18.20
N GLN A 342 0.46 20.32 -19.23
CA GLN A 342 -0.86 20.93 -19.16
C GLN A 342 -1.86 20.03 -19.86
N VAL A 343 -3.01 19.82 -19.23
CA VAL A 343 -4.14 19.08 -19.80
C VAL A 343 -5.26 20.05 -20.05
N ASP A 344 -5.83 20.02 -21.25
CA ASP A 344 -6.99 20.84 -21.56
C ASP A 344 -8.33 20.24 -21.14
N VAL A 345 -9.38 21.06 -21.21
CA VAL A 345 -10.76 20.68 -20.91
C VAL A 345 -11.26 19.52 -21.79
N ASP A 346 -10.67 19.36 -22.99
CA ASP A 346 -10.96 18.25 -23.90
C ASP A 346 -10.03 17.04 -23.65
N GLY A 347 -9.18 17.09 -22.62
CA GLY A 347 -8.24 16.03 -22.26
C GLY A 347 -6.96 15.97 -23.10
N LYS A 348 -6.71 16.92 -23.99
CA LYS A 348 -5.53 16.96 -24.85
C LYS A 348 -4.33 17.51 -24.10
N LEU A 349 -3.22 16.80 -24.21
CA LEU A 349 -2.01 17.02 -23.43
C LEU A 349 -1.06 17.94 -24.17
N THR A 350 -0.49 18.91 -23.48
CA THR A 350 0.61 19.73 -23.98
C THR A 350 1.76 19.65 -22.99
N VAL A 351 2.96 19.38 -23.49
CA VAL A 351 4.19 19.35 -22.71
C VAL A 351 5.13 20.41 -23.25
N VAL A 352 5.73 21.17 -22.33
CA VAL A 352 6.77 22.16 -22.64
C VAL A 352 8.01 21.81 -21.85
N TRP A 353 9.17 21.96 -22.46
CA TRP A 353 10.45 21.90 -21.77
C TRP A 353 11.40 22.93 -22.33
N PHE A 354 12.51 23.10 -21.64
CA PHE A 354 13.52 24.09 -21.93
C PHE A 354 14.87 23.44 -22.18
N GLU A 355 15.60 23.89 -23.19
CA GLU A 355 16.97 23.45 -23.44
C GLU A 355 17.91 24.66 -23.53
N ASN A 356 19.11 24.49 -22.98
CA ASN A 356 20.19 25.46 -23.08
C ASN A 356 21.21 24.95 -24.09
N MET A 357 21.24 25.58 -25.26
CA MET A 357 21.99 25.11 -26.41
C MET A 357 23.47 25.49 -26.35
N ASN A 358 23.81 26.60 -25.70
CA ASN A 358 25.15 27.12 -25.35
C ASN A 358 24.90 28.46 -24.62
N PHE A 359 25.61 28.77 -23.51
CA PHE A 359 25.41 29.97 -22.66
C PHE A 359 24.69 31.15 -23.35
N LYS A 360 23.35 31.22 -23.17
CA LYS A 360 22.38 32.23 -23.68
C LYS A 360 21.50 31.85 -24.89
N ASP A 361 21.73 30.71 -25.53
CA ASP A 361 20.83 30.15 -26.54
C ASP A 361 19.77 29.27 -25.86
N TYR A 362 18.71 29.93 -25.39
CA TYR A 362 17.62 29.31 -24.66
C TYR A 362 16.43 29.03 -25.58
N GLU A 363 15.94 27.80 -25.57
CA GLU A 363 14.82 27.37 -26.42
C GLU A 363 13.75 26.64 -25.59
N TRP A 364 12.48 27.06 -25.73
CA TRP A 364 11.34 26.27 -25.24
C TRP A 364 10.70 25.50 -26.39
N PHE A 365 10.55 24.21 -26.19
CA PHE A 365 9.88 23.31 -27.12
C PHE A 365 8.48 23.03 -26.60
N VAL A 366 7.48 23.33 -27.42
CA VAL A 366 6.06 23.09 -27.09
C VAL A 366 5.58 21.93 -27.95
N ARG A 367 5.09 20.86 -27.32
CA ARG A 367 4.58 19.67 -27.99
C ARG A 367 3.18 19.32 -27.51
N ARG A 368 2.30 18.95 -28.43
CA ARG A 368 0.92 18.56 -28.13
C ARG A 368 0.64 17.13 -28.58
N TRP A 369 -0.01 16.36 -27.72
CA TRP A 369 -0.44 15.01 -28.01
C TRP A 369 -1.54 15.01 -29.08
N ASN A 370 -1.37 14.20 -30.13
CA ASN A 370 -2.34 14.03 -31.20
C ASN A 370 -3.14 12.72 -31.13
N GLY A 371 -2.89 11.87 -30.12
CA GLY A 371 -3.44 10.52 -30.01
C GLY A 371 -2.42 9.40 -30.25
N GLN A 372 -1.29 9.71 -30.91
CA GLN A 372 -0.23 8.75 -31.26
C GLN A 372 1.16 9.24 -30.85
N SER A 373 1.44 10.52 -31.06
CA SER A 373 2.73 11.16 -30.79
C SER A 373 2.53 12.59 -30.26
N PHE A 374 3.61 13.11 -29.66
CA PHE A 374 3.72 14.51 -29.28
C PHE A 374 4.30 15.32 -30.45
N GLU A 375 3.50 16.20 -31.05
CA GLU A 375 3.87 16.99 -32.23
C GLU A 375 4.12 18.46 -31.88
N PRO A 376 4.99 19.18 -32.62
CA PRO A 376 5.22 20.62 -32.41
C PRO A 376 3.92 21.45 -32.40
N LEU A 377 3.75 22.28 -31.37
CA LEU A 377 2.69 23.28 -31.31
C LEU A 377 3.28 24.66 -31.61
N GLY A 378 3.39 24.97 -32.90
CA GLY A 378 4.03 26.18 -33.39
C GLY A 378 5.56 26.10 -33.41
N PRO A 379 6.23 27.22 -33.76
CA PRO A 379 7.68 27.29 -33.76
C PRO A 379 8.26 27.20 -32.33
N THR A 380 9.51 26.77 -32.23
CA THR A 380 10.30 26.86 -30.99
C THR A 380 10.33 28.30 -30.50
N LEU A 381 10.18 28.50 -29.19
CA LEU A 381 10.25 29.82 -28.57
C LEU A 381 11.66 30.12 -28.10
N THR A 382 12.11 31.35 -28.32
CA THR A 382 13.36 31.91 -27.77
C THR A 382 13.05 33.05 -26.81
N PRO A 383 14.01 33.55 -26.01
CA PRO A 383 13.84 34.79 -25.25
C PRO A 383 13.32 35.92 -26.14
N VAL A 384 12.51 36.82 -25.56
CA VAL A 384 11.91 37.94 -26.31
C VAL A 384 12.98 38.89 -26.79
N VAL A 385 14.00 39.13 -25.96
CA VAL A 385 15.17 39.91 -26.35
C VAL A 385 16.31 38.96 -26.68
N GLN A 386 16.86 39.08 -27.90
CA GLN A 386 17.97 38.25 -28.33
C GLN A 386 19.18 38.40 -27.40
N GLY A 387 19.78 37.27 -27.01
CA GLY A 387 20.93 37.23 -26.10
C GLY A 387 20.61 37.47 -24.63
N ALA A 388 19.32 37.54 -24.26
CA ALA A 388 18.90 37.59 -22.86
C ALA A 388 19.15 36.26 -22.15
N SER A 389 19.53 36.34 -20.87
CA SER A 389 19.57 35.18 -19.99
C SER A 389 18.20 34.89 -19.39
N VAL A 390 17.78 33.63 -19.42
CA VAL A 390 16.54 33.17 -18.76
C VAL A 390 16.88 32.70 -17.35
N MET A 391 16.23 33.30 -16.36
CA MET A 391 16.45 32.97 -14.95
C MET A 391 15.41 31.98 -14.44
N ASP A 392 14.18 32.08 -14.94
CA ASP A 392 13.08 31.20 -14.55
C ASP A 392 11.94 31.32 -15.56
N TRP A 393 11.04 30.34 -15.59
CA TRP A 393 9.84 30.39 -16.41
C TRP A 393 8.70 29.54 -15.83
N ARG A 394 7.47 29.87 -16.21
CA ARG A 394 6.27 29.15 -15.81
C ARG A 394 5.36 28.96 -17.01
N LEU A 395 4.64 27.84 -17.00
CA LEU A 395 3.60 27.53 -17.95
C LEU A 395 2.31 27.29 -17.18
N ALA A 396 1.22 27.85 -17.67
CA ALA A 396 -0.08 27.62 -17.09
C ALA A 396 -1.16 27.70 -18.15
N ARG A 397 -2.27 27.07 -17.81
CA ARG A 397 -3.48 27.02 -18.60
C ARG A 397 -4.66 26.90 -17.65
N GLY A 398 -5.61 27.82 -17.79
CA GLY A 398 -6.89 27.71 -17.07
C GLY A 398 -7.87 26.78 -17.79
N ALA A 399 -9.15 26.96 -17.51
CA ALA A 399 -10.23 26.32 -18.28
C ALA A 399 -10.23 26.78 -19.76
N HIS A 400 -9.80 28.02 -20.01
CA HIS A 400 -9.69 28.59 -21.34
C HIS A 400 -8.60 27.90 -22.21
N PRO A 401 -8.74 27.83 -23.55
CA PRO A 401 -7.76 27.20 -24.45
C PRO A 401 -6.35 27.81 -24.49
N TYR A 402 -6.14 28.99 -23.91
CA TYR A 402 -4.89 29.72 -24.08
C TYR A 402 -3.79 29.16 -23.19
N LEU A 403 -2.73 28.67 -23.83
CA LEU A 403 -1.49 28.31 -23.15
C LEU A 403 -0.68 29.59 -22.90
N THR A 404 -0.25 29.80 -21.65
CA THR A 404 0.47 31.01 -21.27
C THR A 404 1.83 30.65 -20.71
N LEU A 405 2.87 31.31 -21.23
CA LEU A 405 4.25 31.17 -20.77
C LEU A 405 4.74 32.52 -20.26
N ALA A 406 5.26 32.54 -19.04
CA ALA A 406 5.95 33.70 -18.49
C ALA A 406 7.43 33.36 -18.27
N SER A 407 8.33 34.23 -18.73
CA SER A 407 9.78 34.08 -18.58
C SER A 407 10.38 35.28 -17.87
N VAL A 408 11.24 35.01 -16.87
CA VAL A 408 12.11 36.01 -16.24
C VAL A 408 13.37 36.12 -17.08
N GLU A 409 13.52 37.22 -17.79
CA GLU A 409 14.63 37.46 -18.72
C GLU A 409 15.49 38.62 -18.23
N THR A 410 16.79 38.50 -18.44
CA THR A 410 17.77 39.48 -17.98
C THR A 410 18.78 39.80 -19.07
N GLY A 411 19.20 41.06 -19.13
CA GLY A 411 20.26 41.52 -20.01
C GLY A 411 21.12 42.57 -19.33
N GLU A 412 21.90 43.31 -20.12
CA GLU A 412 22.79 44.34 -19.60
C GLU A 412 21.98 45.50 -19.00
N GLY A 413 21.98 45.59 -17.67
CA GLY A 413 21.31 46.67 -16.93
C GLY A 413 19.79 46.55 -16.80
N TRP A 414 19.17 45.45 -17.24
CA TRP A 414 17.71 45.27 -17.16
C TRP A 414 17.31 43.85 -16.76
N LYS A 415 16.14 43.74 -16.12
CA LYS A 415 15.49 42.48 -15.74
C LYS A 415 13.99 42.65 -15.93
N ARG A 416 13.35 41.73 -16.64
CA ARG A 416 11.95 41.84 -17.05
C ARG A 416 11.25 40.50 -17.00
N ILE A 417 9.94 40.53 -16.80
CA ILE A 417 9.08 39.38 -17.06
C ILE A 417 8.34 39.62 -18.36
N TYR A 418 8.46 38.67 -19.28
CA TYR A 418 7.66 38.64 -20.50
C TYR A 418 6.59 37.56 -20.35
N VAL A 419 5.35 37.91 -20.67
CA VAL A 419 4.23 36.96 -20.71
C VAL A 419 3.81 36.80 -22.15
N ARG A 420 3.73 35.56 -22.63
CA ARG A 420 3.36 35.19 -23.99
C ARG A 420 2.21 34.22 -23.95
N GLN A 421 1.29 34.32 -24.89
CA GLN A 421 0.12 33.46 -24.99
C GLN A 421 -0.01 32.85 -26.39
N TRP A 422 -0.35 31.57 -26.43
CA TRP A 422 -0.73 30.89 -27.66
C TRP A 422 -2.19 31.22 -28.01
N ARG A 423 -2.38 32.03 -29.05
CA ARG A 423 -3.69 32.41 -29.58
C ARG A 423 -3.69 32.29 -31.10
N ASP A 424 -4.77 31.77 -31.66
CA ASP A 424 -5.00 31.73 -33.11
C ASP A 424 -3.83 31.13 -33.93
N GLY A 425 -3.19 30.09 -33.37
CA GLY A 425 -2.09 29.39 -34.05
C GLY A 425 -0.71 30.05 -33.94
N SER A 426 -0.54 31.06 -33.09
CA SER A 426 0.74 31.74 -32.89
C SER A 426 0.97 32.15 -31.42
N TRP A 427 2.24 32.32 -31.06
CA TRP A 427 2.62 32.90 -29.76
C TRP A 427 2.74 34.42 -29.90
N GLY A 428 1.99 35.16 -29.07
CA GLY A 428 2.07 36.62 -28.99
C GLY A 428 2.42 37.08 -27.58
N GLN A 429 3.21 38.15 -27.47
CA GLN A 429 3.43 38.81 -26.18
C GLN A 429 2.13 39.47 -25.69
N LEU A 430 1.85 39.34 -24.40
CA LEU A 430 0.71 39.94 -23.75
C LEU A 430 1.13 41.21 -22.98
N GLY A 431 0.67 42.36 -23.46
CA GLY A 431 0.97 43.66 -22.86
C GLY A 431 2.46 44.04 -22.92
N SER A 432 2.81 45.09 -22.17
CA SER A 432 4.21 45.46 -21.96
C SER A 432 4.92 44.45 -21.06
N ALA A 433 6.25 44.39 -21.15
CA ALA A 433 7.04 43.66 -20.16
C ALA A 433 6.80 44.23 -18.75
N ILE A 434 6.84 43.35 -17.75
CA ILE A 434 6.81 43.75 -16.35
C ILE A 434 8.26 44.04 -15.94
N GLU A 435 8.57 45.30 -15.67
CA GLU A 435 9.90 45.73 -15.25
C GLU A 435 10.19 45.29 -13.82
N LEU A 436 11.35 44.66 -13.62
CA LEU A 436 11.84 44.29 -12.29
C LEU A 436 12.74 45.39 -11.73
N ARG A 437 12.88 45.41 -10.41
CA ARG A 437 13.57 46.50 -9.72
C ARG A 437 15.07 46.40 -9.94
N ALA A 438 15.71 47.56 -10.07
CA ALA A 438 17.16 47.61 -10.11
C ALA A 438 17.76 47.02 -8.82
N ASN A 439 18.87 46.29 -8.94
CA ASN A 439 19.58 45.65 -7.82
C ASN A 439 18.70 44.68 -7.01
N SER A 440 17.71 44.03 -7.62
CA SER A 440 16.96 42.93 -7.01
C SER A 440 17.33 41.57 -7.63
N ILE A 441 17.06 40.49 -6.92
CA ILE A 441 16.98 39.12 -7.46
C ILE A 441 15.57 38.57 -7.21
N VAL A 442 15.06 37.78 -8.15
CA VAL A 442 13.79 37.07 -7.98
C VAL A 442 14.10 35.74 -7.28
N ASP A 443 13.57 35.55 -6.07
CA ASP A 443 13.79 34.31 -5.32
C ASP A 443 12.54 33.41 -5.21
N SER A 444 11.39 33.92 -5.62
CA SER A 444 10.19 33.13 -5.89
C SER A 444 9.39 33.75 -7.02
N PHE A 445 8.93 32.91 -7.94
CA PHE A 445 8.20 33.30 -9.14
C PHE A 445 7.13 32.28 -9.46
N PHE A 446 5.88 32.73 -9.56
CA PHE A 446 4.73 31.92 -9.91
C PHE A 446 3.88 32.64 -10.94
N MET A 447 3.26 31.87 -11.82
CA MET A 447 2.25 32.36 -12.73
C MET A 447 1.19 31.27 -12.87
N ASP A 448 -0.06 31.69 -12.88
CA ASP A 448 -1.20 30.87 -13.21
C ASP A 448 -2.20 31.70 -14.03
N VAL A 449 -3.23 31.04 -14.56
CA VAL A 449 -4.23 31.65 -15.43
C VAL A 449 -5.62 31.35 -14.88
N ASP A 450 -6.46 32.37 -14.80
CA ASP A 450 -7.82 32.20 -14.31
C ASP A 450 -8.71 31.43 -15.31
N GLY A 451 -9.96 31.13 -14.93
CA GLY A 451 -10.91 30.44 -15.80
C GLY A 451 -11.23 31.16 -17.12
N ARG A 452 -10.95 32.47 -17.22
CA ARG A 452 -11.15 33.29 -18.43
C ARG A 452 -9.94 33.31 -19.35
N GLY A 453 -8.79 32.77 -18.92
CA GLY A 453 -7.57 32.85 -19.69
C GLY A 453 -6.72 34.09 -19.37
N ASP A 454 -7.06 34.83 -18.31
CA ASP A 454 -6.30 36.01 -17.91
C ASP A 454 -5.15 35.61 -16.96
N PRO A 455 -3.89 35.91 -17.30
CA PRO A 455 -2.77 35.53 -16.47
C PRO A 455 -2.61 36.42 -15.24
N PHE A 456 -2.07 35.80 -14.20
CA PHE A 456 -1.64 36.45 -12.98
C PHE A 456 -0.22 36.01 -12.66
N VAL A 457 0.65 36.99 -12.42
CA VAL A 457 2.06 36.77 -12.08
C VAL A 457 2.28 37.26 -10.66
N VAL A 458 2.87 36.43 -9.81
CA VAL A 458 3.30 36.85 -8.48
C VAL A 458 4.75 36.47 -8.25
N LEU A 459 5.51 37.41 -7.70
CA LEU A 459 6.93 37.21 -7.45
C LEU A 459 7.38 37.93 -6.19
N ARG A 460 8.53 37.50 -5.69
CA ARG A 460 9.25 38.16 -4.60
C ARG A 460 10.63 38.57 -5.07
N GLU A 461 10.94 39.84 -4.84
CA GLU A 461 12.22 40.45 -5.17
C GLU A 461 13.00 40.74 -3.89
N GLN A 462 14.19 40.16 -3.78
CA GLN A 462 15.14 40.42 -2.71
C GLN A 462 16.20 41.43 -3.20
N PHE A 463 16.34 42.57 -2.52
CA PHE A 463 17.35 43.56 -2.86
C PHE A 463 18.76 43.11 -2.47
N THR A 464 19.72 43.25 -3.38
CA THR A 464 21.12 42.80 -3.20
C THR A 464 21.93 43.71 -2.28
N GLY A 465 21.51 44.97 -2.09
CA GLY A 465 22.17 45.95 -1.21
C GLY A 465 21.67 45.93 0.25
N GLY A 466 20.88 44.92 0.64
CA GLY A 466 20.11 44.95 1.89
C GLY A 466 18.78 45.69 1.72
N GLY A 467 17.78 45.32 2.52
CA GLY A 467 16.41 45.84 2.42
C GLY A 467 15.37 44.73 2.61
N SER A 468 14.15 45.14 2.95
CA SER A 468 13.04 44.20 3.03
C SER A 468 12.66 43.73 1.62
N PRO A 469 12.38 42.44 1.44
CA PRO A 469 11.89 41.93 0.16
C PRO A 469 10.56 42.57 -0.20
N LEU A 470 10.28 42.66 -1.49
CA LEU A 470 9.02 43.16 -2.01
C LEU A 470 8.29 42.10 -2.80
N LEU A 471 6.98 41.98 -2.58
CA LEU A 471 6.12 41.09 -3.32
C LEU A 471 5.35 41.93 -4.35
N THR A 472 5.39 41.51 -5.60
CA THR A 472 4.62 42.10 -6.69
C THR A 472 3.63 41.07 -7.19
N ALA A 473 2.38 41.51 -7.40
CA ALA A 473 1.29 40.69 -7.88
C ALA A 473 0.63 41.38 -9.07
N MET A 474 1.03 40.99 -10.28
CA MET A 474 0.58 41.59 -11.52
C MET A 474 -0.61 40.82 -12.08
N ARG A 475 -1.77 41.50 -12.12
CA ARG A 475 -2.99 41.00 -12.72
C ARG A 475 -3.16 41.58 -14.12
N TRP A 476 -3.45 40.74 -15.10
CA TRP A 476 -3.88 41.20 -16.42
C TRP A 476 -5.32 41.69 -16.38
N THR A 477 -5.59 42.89 -16.89
CA THR A 477 -6.93 43.50 -16.92
C THR A 477 -7.68 43.31 -18.24
N GLY A 478 -7.08 42.59 -19.19
CA GLY A 478 -7.53 42.54 -20.58
C GLY A 478 -6.77 43.50 -21.51
N SER A 479 -6.20 44.59 -20.97
CA SER A 479 -5.46 45.59 -21.74
C SER A 479 -4.13 46.03 -21.14
N ALA A 480 -3.95 45.88 -19.82
CA ALA A 480 -2.72 46.29 -19.13
C ALA A 480 -2.46 45.42 -17.91
N TRP A 481 -1.23 45.52 -17.38
CA TRP A 481 -0.87 44.94 -16.10
C TRP A 481 -1.20 45.90 -14.96
N GLN A 482 -1.82 45.37 -13.91
CA GLN A 482 -2.12 46.09 -12.68
C GLN A 482 -1.41 45.41 -11.51
N ASP A 483 -0.58 46.15 -10.77
CA ASP A 483 0.02 45.66 -9.52
C ASP A 483 -1.00 45.76 -8.38
N ILE A 484 -1.30 44.63 -7.76
CA ILE A 484 -2.17 44.49 -6.59
C ILE A 484 -1.41 43.92 -5.38
N GLY A 485 -0.06 43.94 -5.40
CA GLY A 485 0.80 43.28 -4.40
C GLY A 485 1.03 44.05 -3.10
N ALA A 486 0.55 45.29 -2.98
CA ALA A 486 0.94 46.22 -1.91
C ALA A 486 0.75 45.71 -0.47
N SER A 487 -0.19 44.80 -0.22
CA SER A 487 -0.44 44.21 1.11
C SER A 487 0.09 42.79 1.29
N LEU A 488 0.79 42.24 0.30
CA LEU A 488 1.42 40.93 0.41
C LEU A 488 2.76 41.02 1.14
N SER A 489 3.05 39.97 1.91
CA SER A 489 4.28 39.82 2.69
C SER A 489 4.61 38.34 2.86
N GLY A 490 5.82 38.05 3.31
CA GLY A 490 6.32 36.69 3.54
C GLY A 490 7.01 36.08 2.32
N LEU A 491 7.39 34.81 2.43
CA LEU A 491 7.89 34.02 1.30
C LEU A 491 6.72 33.46 0.50
N LEU A 492 6.70 33.64 -0.83
CA LEU A 492 5.70 33.04 -1.70
C LEU A 492 5.98 31.55 -1.91
N THR A 493 4.95 30.71 -1.79
CA THR A 493 5.13 29.25 -1.80
C THR A 493 4.20 28.53 -2.77
N ALA A 494 3.01 29.09 -3.06
CA ALA A 494 2.11 28.58 -4.09
C ALA A 494 1.17 29.68 -4.61
N LEU A 495 0.62 29.46 -5.81
CA LEU A 495 -0.40 30.27 -6.46
C LEU A 495 -1.51 29.36 -7.00
N SER A 496 -2.75 29.84 -6.93
CA SER A 496 -3.92 29.21 -7.55
C SER A 496 -5.03 30.26 -7.69
N PHE A 497 -6.24 29.81 -8.06
CA PHE A 497 -7.45 30.63 -8.09
C PHE A 497 -8.58 29.93 -7.36
N ASP A 498 -9.52 30.71 -6.85
CA ASP A 498 -10.79 30.18 -6.38
C ASP A 498 -11.82 30.00 -7.51
N ALA A 499 -12.97 29.44 -7.19
CA ALA A 499 -14.06 29.22 -8.14
C ALA A 499 -14.62 30.51 -8.76
N SER A 500 -14.36 31.67 -8.14
CA SER A 500 -14.75 33.00 -8.64
C SER A 500 -13.64 33.70 -9.44
N ASN A 501 -12.54 33.01 -9.73
CA ASN A 501 -11.33 33.54 -10.37
C ASN A 501 -10.60 34.61 -9.54
N ALA A 502 -10.78 34.63 -8.22
CA ALA A 502 -9.96 35.44 -7.32
C ALA A 502 -8.62 34.71 -7.07
N PRO A 503 -7.47 35.40 -7.22
CA PRO A 503 -6.17 34.76 -7.02
C PRO A 503 -5.95 34.41 -5.55
N LEU A 504 -5.34 33.25 -5.35
CA LEU A 504 -4.97 32.65 -4.07
C LEU A 504 -3.46 32.51 -3.99
N VAL A 505 -2.85 33.03 -2.94
CA VAL A 505 -1.41 32.95 -2.74
C VAL A 505 -1.12 32.37 -1.37
N ALA A 506 -0.25 31.37 -1.33
CA ALA A 506 0.24 30.85 -0.07
C ALA A 506 1.56 31.51 0.32
N THR A 507 1.65 31.98 1.55
CA THR A 507 2.84 32.65 2.09
C THR A 507 3.34 32.00 3.38
N LEU A 508 4.65 32.02 3.57
CA LEU A 508 5.29 31.79 4.86
C LEU A 508 5.70 33.15 5.44
N ASP A 509 4.90 33.65 6.36
CA ASP A 509 5.13 34.92 7.05
C ASP A 509 5.93 34.69 8.33
N THR A 510 6.45 35.78 8.91
CA THR A 510 7.03 35.77 10.26
C THR A 510 6.20 36.67 11.16
N VAL A 511 5.53 36.10 12.16
CA VAL A 511 4.72 36.85 13.14
C VAL A 511 5.30 36.62 14.53
N THR A 512 5.69 37.71 15.22
CA THR A 512 6.34 37.64 16.55
C THR A 512 7.56 36.71 16.59
N GLY A 513 8.33 36.67 15.48
CA GLY A 513 9.53 35.82 15.36
C GLY A 513 9.26 34.34 15.03
N LYS A 514 7.99 33.92 14.87
CA LYS A 514 7.64 32.54 14.51
C LYS A 514 7.14 32.45 13.06
N PRO A 515 7.53 31.40 12.31
CA PRO A 515 7.00 31.14 10.98
C PRO A 515 5.48 30.90 11.06
N ARG A 516 4.74 31.50 10.11
CA ARG A 516 3.28 31.41 10.02
C ARG A 516 2.87 31.19 8.57
N THR A 517 2.42 29.98 8.28
CA THR A 517 1.93 29.59 6.94
C THR A 517 0.49 30.05 6.77
N LEU A 518 0.20 30.78 5.69
CA LEU A 518 -1.10 31.36 5.38
C LEU A 518 -1.49 31.07 3.95
N LEU A 519 -2.79 30.87 3.70
CA LEU A 519 -3.41 31.04 2.39
C LEU A 519 -4.07 32.41 2.37
N LYS A 520 -3.78 33.26 1.38
CA LYS A 520 -4.32 34.61 1.25
C LYS A 520 -5.13 34.71 -0.04
N LYS A 521 -6.30 35.36 0.02
CA LYS A 521 -7.20 35.64 -1.09
C LYS A 521 -7.22 37.12 -1.40
N TRP A 522 -7.22 37.48 -2.69
CA TRP A 522 -7.57 38.83 -3.10
C TRP A 522 -9.08 39.07 -3.03
N THR A 523 -9.52 40.08 -2.27
CA THR A 523 -10.95 40.42 -2.10
C THR A 523 -11.48 41.40 -3.15
N GLY A 524 -10.61 41.90 -4.04
CA GLY A 524 -10.92 43.01 -4.94
C GLY A 524 -10.24 44.33 -4.50
N SER A 525 -9.90 44.46 -3.22
CA SER A 525 -9.26 45.65 -2.66
C SER A 525 -8.06 45.35 -1.75
N ALA A 526 -8.01 44.16 -1.13
CA ALA A 526 -6.92 43.76 -0.25
C ALA A 526 -6.64 42.26 -0.32
N TRP A 527 -5.44 41.86 0.12
CA TRP A 527 -5.13 40.45 0.40
C TRP A 527 -5.49 40.12 1.84
N GLU A 528 -6.40 39.17 2.01
CA GLU A 528 -6.87 38.73 3.32
C GLU A 528 -6.60 37.23 3.50
N PRO A 529 -6.28 36.76 4.72
CA PRO A 529 -6.19 35.33 4.99
C PRO A 529 -7.49 34.62 4.62
N TRP A 530 -7.42 33.58 3.78
CA TRP A 530 -8.51 32.65 3.58
C TRP A 530 -8.42 31.55 4.62
N GLY A 531 -9.26 31.67 5.66
CA GLY A 531 -9.26 30.77 6.80
C GLY A 531 -8.22 31.14 7.85
N GLY A 532 -7.94 30.20 8.74
CA GLY A 532 -6.92 30.35 9.80
C GLY A 532 -5.50 30.10 9.31
N ALA A 533 -4.52 30.32 10.19
CA ALA A 533 -3.16 29.87 9.95
C ALA A 533 -3.10 28.35 9.86
N LEU A 534 -2.20 27.83 9.02
CA LEU A 534 -1.95 26.39 8.96
C LEU A 534 -0.95 26.02 10.04
N ASP A 535 -1.32 25.05 10.88
CA ASP A 535 -0.40 24.52 11.89
C ASP A 535 0.82 23.86 11.23
N ALA A 536 2.01 24.14 11.75
CA ALA A 536 3.24 23.55 11.26
C ALA A 536 3.22 22.02 11.41
N LEU A 537 3.90 21.32 10.50
CA LEU A 537 4.16 19.89 10.67
C LEU A 537 5.11 19.69 11.87
N LEU A 538 4.95 18.58 12.59
CA LEU A 538 5.80 18.32 13.76
C LEU A 538 7.19 17.84 13.34
N GLY A 539 8.22 18.39 14.00
CA GLY A 539 9.62 18.02 13.80
C GLY A 539 10.14 18.38 12.41
N VAL A 540 9.82 19.59 11.94
CA VAL A 540 10.39 20.22 10.72
C VAL A 540 10.81 21.66 11.04
N ASP A 541 11.73 22.22 10.27
CA ASP A 541 12.25 23.58 10.48
C ASP A 541 11.26 24.66 10.02
N ASN A 542 10.55 24.38 8.93
CA ASN A 542 9.51 25.23 8.38
C ASN A 542 8.39 24.39 7.78
N THR A 543 7.22 24.99 7.57
CA THR A 543 6.11 24.38 6.85
C THR A 543 5.62 25.38 5.81
N THR A 544 5.50 24.93 4.57
CA THR A 544 5.04 25.73 3.44
C THR A 544 3.88 25.05 2.76
N VAL A 545 3.12 25.79 1.95
CA VAL A 545 2.15 25.19 1.03
C VAL A 545 2.84 25.08 -0.32
N SER A 546 2.95 23.87 -0.84
CA SER A 546 3.62 23.57 -2.10
C SER A 546 2.65 23.54 -3.29
N SER A 547 1.36 23.29 -3.04
CA SER A 547 0.33 23.27 -4.07
C SER A 547 -1.04 23.56 -3.45
N VAL A 548 -1.91 24.22 -4.22
CA VAL A 548 -3.30 24.56 -3.83
C VAL A 548 -4.25 24.12 -4.94
N LYS A 549 -5.29 23.37 -4.56
CA LYS A 549 -6.42 22.99 -5.40
C LYS A 549 -7.73 23.34 -4.68
N LEU A 550 -8.84 23.26 -5.41
CA LEU A 550 -10.17 23.33 -4.81
C LEU A 550 -10.82 21.95 -4.92
N ASP A 551 -11.60 21.61 -3.92
CA ASP A 551 -12.54 20.48 -4.00
C ASP A 551 -13.78 20.86 -4.83
N THR A 552 -14.66 19.90 -5.10
CA THR A 552 -15.89 20.09 -5.87
C THR A 552 -16.86 21.10 -5.25
N GLN A 553 -16.70 21.42 -3.97
CA GLN A 553 -17.46 22.43 -3.23
C GLN A 553 -16.79 23.81 -3.25
N GLY A 554 -15.63 23.94 -3.91
CA GLY A 554 -14.86 25.19 -3.98
C GLY A 554 -14.04 25.48 -2.72
N ARG A 555 -13.86 24.52 -1.81
CA ARG A 555 -13.03 24.66 -0.62
C ARG A 555 -11.56 24.40 -0.94
N PRO A 556 -10.62 25.17 -0.38
CA PRO A 556 -9.21 24.96 -0.64
C PRO A 556 -8.70 23.65 -0.01
N VAL A 557 -7.98 22.89 -0.83
CA VAL A 557 -7.18 21.72 -0.45
C VAL A 557 -5.72 22.06 -0.75
N VAL A 558 -4.85 21.82 0.23
CA VAL A 558 -3.44 22.23 0.16
C VAL A 558 -2.52 21.05 0.44
N ALA A 559 -1.41 20.97 -0.30
CA ALA A 559 -0.29 20.13 0.03
C ALA A 559 0.72 20.92 0.86
N LEU A 560 0.87 20.56 2.13
CA LEU A 560 1.91 21.06 3.01
C LEU A 560 3.24 20.35 2.72
N TYR A 561 4.32 21.10 2.85
CA TYR A 561 5.69 20.59 2.77
C TYR A 561 6.53 21.19 3.89
N GLY A 562 7.13 20.32 4.70
CA GLY A 562 8.05 20.72 5.75
C GLY A 562 9.44 20.15 5.52
N LEU A 563 10.46 21.00 5.63
CA LEU A 563 11.87 20.63 5.46
C LEU A 563 12.54 20.33 6.79
N MET A 564 13.45 19.36 6.80
CA MET A 564 14.29 18.99 7.94
C MET A 564 15.76 19.05 7.53
N GLY A 565 16.47 20.04 8.05
CA GLY A 565 17.87 20.30 7.70
C GLY A 565 18.01 21.21 6.47
N ASN A 566 19.24 21.69 6.26
CA ASN A 566 19.58 22.68 5.23
C ASN A 566 20.73 22.26 4.31
N ASP A 567 21.19 21.01 4.38
CA ASP A 567 22.26 20.47 3.56
C ASP A 567 21.74 19.56 2.44
N ALA A 568 22.64 18.90 1.72
CA ALA A 568 22.27 18.00 0.62
C ALA A 568 21.64 16.67 1.09
N ASN A 569 21.67 16.36 2.39
CA ASN A 569 21.03 15.20 2.99
C ASN A 569 19.72 15.58 3.71
N ARG A 570 19.27 16.84 3.57
CA ARG A 570 18.02 17.31 4.16
C ARG A 570 16.86 16.42 3.71
N SER A 571 15.98 16.14 4.65
CA SER A 571 14.77 15.37 4.42
C SER A 571 13.55 16.30 4.46
N GLY A 572 12.35 15.74 4.31
CA GLY A 572 11.11 16.50 4.34
C GLY A 572 9.90 15.63 4.61
N LYS A 573 8.78 16.29 4.89
CA LYS A 573 7.48 15.67 5.18
C LYS A 573 6.39 16.37 4.37
N GLY A 574 5.40 15.62 3.91
CA GLY A 574 4.20 16.15 3.26
C GLY A 574 2.94 15.91 4.09
N GLN A 575 1.89 16.69 3.85
CA GLN A 575 0.54 16.39 4.36
C GLN A 575 -0.52 17.09 3.51
N VAL A 576 -1.67 16.45 3.29
CA VAL A 576 -2.81 17.12 2.66
C VAL A 576 -3.78 17.64 3.72
N ARG A 577 -4.19 18.91 3.58
CA ARG A 577 -5.24 19.50 4.42
C ARG A 577 -6.33 20.16 3.59
N ARG A 578 -7.54 20.17 4.11
CA ARG A 578 -8.70 20.86 3.53
C ARG A 578 -9.25 21.87 4.52
N TRP A 579 -9.74 23.00 4.03
CA TRP A 579 -10.50 23.93 4.86
C TRP A 579 -11.97 23.51 4.90
N ASN A 580 -12.54 23.32 6.08
CA ASN A 580 -13.95 22.92 6.21
C ASN A 580 -14.92 24.08 6.49
N GLY A 581 -14.43 25.33 6.52
CA GLY A 581 -15.20 26.52 6.88
C GLY A 581 -14.84 27.08 8.27
N THR A 582 -14.30 26.25 9.17
CA THR A 582 -13.93 26.67 10.53
C THR A 582 -12.47 26.38 10.88
N GLN A 583 -11.92 25.28 10.38
CA GLN A 583 -10.54 24.87 10.63
C GLN A 583 -9.93 24.10 9.44
N TRP A 584 -8.61 23.98 9.45
CA TRP A 584 -7.88 23.10 8.55
C TRP A 584 -7.91 21.68 9.09
N GLU A 585 -8.50 20.76 8.34
CA GLU A 585 -8.59 19.33 8.66
C GLU A 585 -7.57 18.55 7.83
N SER A 586 -6.90 17.58 8.47
CA SER A 586 -6.01 16.68 7.76
C SER A 586 -6.85 15.66 6.99
N LEU A 587 -6.57 15.48 5.69
CA LEU A 587 -7.24 14.44 4.90
C LEU A 587 -6.58 13.06 5.09
N GLY A 588 -5.35 13.02 5.60
CA GLY A 588 -4.65 11.80 5.98
C GLY A 588 -3.43 12.09 6.86
N GLY A 589 -2.64 11.04 7.11
CA GLY A 589 -1.41 11.15 7.90
C GLY A 589 -0.29 11.90 7.20
N ILE A 590 0.92 11.82 7.76
CA ILE A 590 2.10 12.48 7.19
C ILE A 590 2.70 11.64 6.08
N LEU A 591 2.93 12.23 4.91
CA LEU A 591 3.77 11.65 3.86
C LEU A 591 5.23 11.75 4.28
N ILE A 592 5.90 10.61 4.37
CA ILE A 592 7.35 10.51 4.60
C ILE A 592 8.00 9.85 3.39
N PRO A 593 9.25 10.20 3.06
CA PRO A 593 9.99 9.52 2.00
C PRO A 593 10.13 8.02 2.26
N SER A 594 10.31 7.25 1.19
CA SER A 594 10.62 5.83 1.29
C SER A 594 11.86 5.58 2.15
N PRO A 595 12.00 4.42 2.82
CA PRO A 595 13.17 4.11 3.64
C PRO A 595 14.49 4.32 2.89
N GLY A 596 15.39 5.13 3.46
CA GLY A 596 16.69 5.45 2.85
C GLY A 596 16.67 6.57 1.81
N MET A 597 15.52 7.17 1.52
CA MET A 597 15.36 8.22 0.51
C MET A 597 15.13 9.60 1.14
N ILE A 598 15.36 10.65 0.35
CA ILE A 598 15.01 12.04 0.69
C ILE A 598 14.17 12.66 -0.44
N PRO A 599 13.30 13.64 -0.14
CA PRO A 599 12.52 14.31 -1.16
C PRO A 599 13.38 15.35 -1.89
N LYS A 600 13.46 15.24 -3.21
CA LYS A 600 14.16 16.20 -4.09
C LYS A 600 13.25 17.37 -4.50
N SER A 601 11.93 17.15 -4.52
CA SER A 601 10.94 18.19 -4.83
C SER A 601 9.86 18.29 -3.75
N PRO A 602 9.20 19.45 -3.60
CA PRO A 602 7.94 19.53 -2.87
C PRO A 602 6.86 18.63 -3.51
N PRO A 603 5.86 18.20 -2.74
CA PRO A 603 4.72 17.43 -3.26
C PRO A 603 3.76 18.30 -4.07
N MET A 604 3.44 17.85 -5.28
CA MET A 604 2.43 18.44 -6.14
C MET A 604 1.08 17.79 -5.88
N LEU A 605 0.03 18.60 -5.78
CA LEU A 605 -1.34 18.13 -5.49
C LEU A 605 -2.15 17.95 -6.78
N GLY A 606 -2.63 16.72 -6.99
CA GLY A 606 -3.71 16.39 -7.89
C GLY A 606 -5.01 16.09 -7.14
N MET A 607 -6.15 16.21 -7.81
CA MET A 607 -7.46 15.79 -7.29
C MET A 607 -8.09 14.85 -8.33
N VAL A 608 -8.50 13.64 -7.94
CA VAL A 608 -9.28 12.72 -8.79
C VAL A 608 -10.79 12.94 -8.59
N ALA A 609 -11.62 12.07 -9.18
CA ALA A 609 -13.05 12.01 -8.89
C ALA A 609 -13.27 11.92 -7.36
N ASP A 610 -14.36 12.50 -6.87
CA ASP A 610 -14.76 12.45 -5.44
C ASP A 610 -13.86 13.19 -4.44
N ASP A 611 -13.06 14.16 -4.91
CA ASP A 611 -12.19 15.00 -4.07
C ASP A 611 -11.08 14.22 -3.33
N GLU A 612 -10.69 13.05 -3.83
CA GLU A 612 -9.53 12.34 -3.31
C GLU A 612 -8.23 13.00 -3.81
N PRO A 613 -7.30 13.38 -2.91
CA PRO A 613 -6.04 13.99 -3.29
C PRO A 613 -5.00 12.93 -3.69
N LEU A 614 -4.25 13.24 -4.74
CA LEU A 614 -3.02 12.54 -5.12
C LEU A 614 -1.82 13.45 -4.89
N LEU A 615 -0.73 12.90 -4.37
CA LEU A 615 0.53 13.62 -4.20
C LEU A 615 1.60 13.07 -5.13
N THR A 616 2.29 13.94 -5.86
CA THR A 616 3.43 13.57 -6.70
C THR A 616 4.68 14.28 -6.23
N TRP A 617 5.77 13.55 -5.96
CA TRP A 617 7.09 14.16 -5.71
C TRP A 617 8.23 13.27 -6.19
N ILE A 618 9.42 13.85 -6.23
CA ILE A 618 10.65 13.13 -6.58
C ILE A 618 11.36 12.70 -5.30
N GLU A 619 11.69 11.41 -5.21
CA GLU A 619 12.57 10.87 -4.17
C GLU A 619 13.93 10.52 -4.77
N VAL A 620 14.98 10.65 -3.98
CA VAL A 620 16.35 10.34 -4.40
C VAL A 620 17.15 9.79 -3.21
N PRO A 621 18.13 8.89 -3.42
CA PRO A 621 19.06 8.52 -2.37
C PRO A 621 19.87 9.75 -1.92
N PRO A 622 20.18 9.91 -0.63
CA PRO A 622 21.06 10.98 -0.20
C PRO A 622 22.48 10.80 -0.80
N PRO A 623 23.15 11.89 -1.23
CA PRO A 623 22.71 13.30 -1.21
C PRO A 623 21.79 13.67 -2.39
N MET A 624 21.06 14.79 -2.28
CA MET A 624 20.01 15.30 -3.17
C MET A 624 20.34 15.35 -4.68
N TYR A 625 21.62 15.37 -5.04
CA TYR A 625 22.11 15.42 -6.41
C TYR A 625 22.67 14.08 -6.91
N SER A 626 22.39 12.99 -6.21
CA SER A 626 22.78 11.64 -6.61
C SER A 626 21.91 11.10 -7.76
N VAL A 627 22.30 9.94 -8.28
CA VAL A 627 21.52 9.13 -9.21
C VAL A 627 20.61 8.15 -8.44
N GLY A 628 19.64 7.57 -9.14
CA GLY A 628 18.62 6.70 -8.53
C GLY A 628 17.36 7.46 -8.11
N ALA A 629 17.13 8.66 -8.66
CA ALA A 629 15.91 9.40 -8.43
C ALA A 629 14.71 8.75 -9.14
N GLU A 630 13.56 8.77 -8.47
CA GLU A 630 12.29 8.23 -8.96
C GLU A 630 11.16 9.24 -8.69
N VAL A 631 10.18 9.32 -9.58
CA VAL A 631 8.94 10.07 -9.32
C VAL A 631 7.91 9.13 -8.74
N HIS A 632 7.38 9.47 -7.57
CA HIS A 632 6.34 8.70 -6.90
C HIS A 632 5.02 9.46 -6.99
N VAL A 633 3.94 8.71 -7.19
CA VAL A 633 2.57 9.20 -7.08
C VAL A 633 1.91 8.44 -5.95
N TYR A 634 1.31 9.15 -5.02
CA TYR A 634 0.73 8.63 -3.80
C TYR A 634 -0.76 8.93 -3.74
N ARG A 635 -1.52 7.99 -3.16
CA ARG A 635 -2.90 8.20 -2.70
C ARG A 635 -2.97 8.06 -1.18
N LEU A 636 -4.03 8.57 -0.57
CA LEU A 636 -4.23 8.45 0.87
C LEU A 636 -4.52 6.99 1.26
N ASN A 637 -3.93 6.50 2.36
CA ASN A 637 -4.26 5.22 2.96
C ASN A 637 -5.38 5.41 3.99
N HIS A 638 -6.64 5.28 3.57
CA HIS A 638 -7.83 5.59 4.38
C HIS A 638 -8.94 4.55 4.21
#